data_AF-A0A2M8IVR4-F1
#
_entry.id   AF-A0A2M8IVR4-F1
#
_cell.length_a   1.000
_cell.length_b   1.000
_cell.length_c   1.000
_cell.angle_alpha   90.00
_cell.angle_beta   90.00
_cell.angle_gamma   90.00
#
_symmetry.space_group_name_H-M   'P 1'
#
loop_
_entity.id
_entity.type
_entity.pdbx_description
1 polymer ?
#
loop_
_entity_poly.entity_id
_entity_poly.type
_entity_poly.pdbx_seq_one_letter_code
_entity_poly.pdbx_strand_id
1 'polypeptide(L)'
;GSVPAPGGRALAIADGFAEEPLLPQRIDGALADGRLGEAILIAMQYFDRGATGNPTDLTAALATFRSVGLEDIARRAALQVMLLERQG
;
A
#
# COMPACT_ATOMS: atom_id res chain seq x y z
N GLY A 1 -13.89 14.11 12.33
CA GLY A 1 -15.01 13.38 11.71
C GLY A 1 -14.45 12.54 10.59
N SER A 2 -14.77 11.25 10.54
CA SER A 2 -14.31 10.40 9.44
C SER A 2 -15.12 10.71 8.20
N VAL A 3 -14.46 11.21 7.17
CA VAL A 3 -15.07 11.35 5.84
C VAL A 3 -15.07 9.96 5.21
N PRO A 4 -16.23 9.41 4.81
CA PRO A 4 -16.28 8.11 4.16
C PRO A 4 -15.53 8.15 2.82
N ALA A 5 -14.79 7.08 2.52
CA ALA A 5 -14.02 6.98 1.29
C ALA A 5 -14.96 6.97 0.06
N PRO A 6 -14.64 7.72 -1.01
CA PRO A 6 -15.51 7.86 -2.18
C PRO A 6 -15.64 6.61 -3.07
N GLY A 7 -14.88 5.53 -2.79
CA GLY A 7 -14.92 4.28 -3.54
C GLY A 7 -13.95 3.23 -2.99
N GLY A 8 -14.00 2.00 -3.55
CA GLY A 8 -13.22 0.86 -3.06
C GLY A 8 -11.70 1.06 -3.09
N ARG A 9 -11.18 1.75 -4.11
CA ARG A 9 -9.74 2.06 -4.21
C ARG A 9 -9.32 3.13 -3.19
N ALA A 10 -10.17 4.14 -2.97
CA ALA A 10 -9.93 5.13 -1.92
C ALA A 10 -10.02 4.52 -0.50
N LEU A 11 -10.89 3.53 -0.30
CA LEU A 11 -10.95 2.76 0.95
C LEU A 11 -9.67 1.96 1.15
N ALA A 12 -9.21 1.23 0.14
CA ALA A 12 -7.96 0.47 0.22
C ALA A 12 -6.73 1.35 0.50
N ILE A 13 -6.69 2.56 -0.06
CA ILE A 13 -5.68 3.56 0.29
C ILE A 13 -5.83 3.95 1.76
N ALA A 14 -7.03 4.32 2.23
CA ALA A 14 -7.25 4.70 3.62
C ALA A 14 -6.80 3.59 4.60
N ASP A 15 -7.15 2.34 4.30
CA ASP A 15 -6.76 1.17 5.10
C ASP A 15 -5.23 0.98 5.11
N GLY A 16 -4.56 1.22 3.98
CA GLY A 16 -3.09 1.16 3.88
C GLY A 16 -2.36 2.26 4.67
N PHE A 17 -3.10 3.30 5.10
CA PHE A 17 -2.61 4.40 5.94
C PHE A 17 -3.11 4.35 7.38
N ALA A 18 -3.79 3.27 7.81
CA ALA A 18 -4.20 3.09 9.20
C ALA A 18 -3.00 3.08 10.16
N GLU A 19 -3.23 3.41 11.44
CA GLU A 19 -2.18 3.52 12.47
C GLU A 19 -1.43 2.21 12.70
N GLU A 20 -2.16 1.08 12.69
CA GLU A 20 -1.60 -0.27 12.82
C GLU A 20 -1.91 -1.09 11.57
N PRO A 21 -1.09 -0.99 10.52
CA PRO A 21 -1.32 -1.73 9.29
C PRO A 21 -0.90 -3.20 9.45
N LEU A 22 -1.78 -4.12 9.07
CA LEU A 22 -1.48 -5.55 9.07
C LEU A 22 -0.61 -5.89 7.84
N LEU A 23 0.61 -6.36 8.07
CA LEU A 23 1.49 -6.80 6.99
C LEU A 23 1.19 -8.25 6.58
N PRO A 24 1.18 -8.56 5.27
CA PRO A 24 1.11 -9.94 4.82
C PRO A 24 2.28 -10.76 5.35
N GLN A 25 2.03 -12.02 5.72
CA GLN A 25 3.00 -12.89 6.38
C GLN A 25 4.34 -13.02 5.64
N ARG A 26 4.32 -12.96 4.30
CA ARG A 26 5.54 -13.00 3.47
C ARG A 26 6.44 -11.78 3.67
N ILE A 27 5.83 -10.59 3.81
CA ILE A 27 6.53 -9.33 4.04
C ILE A 27 7.06 -9.31 5.47
N ASP A 28 6.20 -9.66 6.43
CA ASP A 28 6.56 -9.72 7.85
C ASP A 28 7.74 -10.67 8.10
N GLY A 29 7.70 -11.87 7.51
CA GLY A 29 8.81 -12.82 7.56
C GLY A 29 10.10 -12.30 6.90
N ALA A 30 10.00 -11.61 5.75
CA ALA A 30 11.19 -11.02 5.11
C ALA A 30 11.82 -9.92 5.98
N LEU A 31 11.01 -9.10 6.65
CA LEU A 31 11.51 -8.07 7.57
C LEU A 31 12.14 -8.68 8.83
N ALA A 32 11.50 -9.68 9.42
CA ALA A 32 12.02 -10.41 10.58
C ALA A 32 13.39 -11.07 10.28
N ASP A 33 13.58 -11.55 9.05
CA ASP A 33 14.83 -12.17 8.58
C ASP A 33 15.90 -11.14 8.14
N GLY A 34 15.65 -9.83 8.28
CA GLY A 34 16.56 -8.77 7.85
C GLY A 34 16.66 -8.58 6.33
N ARG A 35 15.74 -9.15 5.56
CA ARG A 35 15.70 -9.08 4.08
C ARG A 35 14.88 -7.89 3.59
N LEU A 36 15.27 -6.69 3.99
CA LEU A 36 14.56 -5.44 3.64
C LEU A 36 14.36 -5.26 2.12
N GLY A 37 15.39 -5.54 1.32
CA GLY A 37 15.30 -5.43 -0.14
C GLY A 37 14.24 -6.35 -0.75
N GLU A 38 14.09 -7.57 -0.22
CA GLU A 38 13.05 -8.50 -0.65
C GLU A 38 11.66 -7.99 -0.27
N ALA A 39 11.48 -7.51 0.97
CA ALA A 39 10.22 -6.94 1.42
C ALA A 39 9.76 -5.77 0.53
N ILE A 40 10.68 -4.90 0.13
CA ILE A 40 10.40 -3.79 -0.80
C ILE A 40 9.99 -4.32 -2.18
N LEU A 41 10.72 -5.30 -2.74
CA LEU A 41 10.39 -5.88 -4.05
C LEU A 41 9.04 -6.61 -4.05
N ILE A 42 8.66 -7.26 -2.95
CA ILE A 42 7.34 -7.87 -2.78
C ILE A 42 6.27 -6.76 -2.74
N ALA A 43 6.49 -5.71 -1.96
CA ALA A 43 5.57 -4.58 -1.87
C ALA A 43 5.38 -3.87 -3.22
N MET A 44 6.43 -3.74 -4.03
CA MET A 44 6.33 -3.20 -5.39
C MET A 44 5.44 -4.08 -6.29
N GLN A 45 5.55 -5.40 -6.21
CA GLN A 45 4.67 -6.33 -6.94
C GLN A 45 3.22 -6.26 -6.46
N TYR A 46 2.98 -6.03 -5.17
CA TYR A 46 1.65 -5.80 -4.63
C TYR A 46 1.11 -4.45 -5.11
N PHE A 47 1.94 -3.41 -5.14
CA PHE A 47 1.53 -2.10 -5.61
C PHE A 47 1.07 -2.12 -7.07
N ASP A 48 1.81 -2.79 -7.96
CA ASP A 48 1.46 -2.90 -9.39
C ASP A 48 0.10 -3.59 -9.61
N ARG A 49 -0.12 -4.72 -8.94
CA ARG A 49 -1.43 -5.41 -8.92
C ARG A 49 -2.52 -4.55 -8.31
N GLY A 50 -2.20 -3.81 -7.26
CA GLY A 50 -3.11 -2.92 -6.60
C GLY A 50 -3.55 -1.74 -7.46
N ALA A 51 -2.60 -1.12 -8.14
CA ALA A 51 -2.83 -0.03 -9.08
C ALA A 51 -3.61 -0.47 -10.33
N THR A 52 -3.65 -1.75 -10.65
CA THR A 52 -4.40 -2.30 -11.79
C THR A 52 -5.76 -2.90 -11.42
N GLY A 53 -6.07 -3.03 -10.13
CA GLY A 53 -7.43 -3.39 -9.69
C GLY A 53 -7.53 -4.38 -8.54
N ASN A 54 -6.45 -4.67 -7.80
CA ASN A 54 -6.49 -5.49 -6.59
C ASN A 54 -6.41 -4.64 -5.29
N PRO A 55 -7.54 -4.28 -4.65
CA PRO A 55 -7.54 -3.39 -3.48
C PRO A 55 -6.72 -3.95 -2.31
N THR A 56 -6.75 -5.26 -2.08
CA THR A 56 -6.01 -5.91 -0.98
C THR A 56 -4.50 -5.77 -1.16
N ASP A 57 -4.00 -5.96 -2.39
CA ASP A 57 -2.58 -5.79 -2.69
C ASP A 57 -2.18 -4.30 -2.57
N LEU A 58 -3.06 -3.36 -2.94
CA LEU A 58 -2.82 -1.92 -2.78
C LEU A 58 -2.66 -1.53 -1.31
N THR A 59 -3.57 -1.98 -0.45
CA THR A 59 -3.49 -1.78 1.01
C THR A 59 -2.17 -2.32 1.56
N ALA A 60 -1.84 -3.57 1.23
CA ALA A 60 -0.63 -4.22 1.70
C ALA A 60 0.65 -3.50 1.26
N ALA A 61 0.70 -3.02 0.01
CA ALA A 61 1.86 -2.30 -0.50
C ALA A 61 2.09 -0.97 0.25
N LEU A 62 1.04 -0.17 0.41
CA LEU A 62 1.10 1.12 1.11
C LEU A 62 1.47 0.97 2.58
N ALA A 63 0.86 -0.01 3.26
CA ALA A 63 1.20 -0.42 4.61
C ALA A 63 2.70 -0.78 4.73
N THR A 64 3.19 -1.59 3.79
CA THR A 64 4.59 -2.02 3.80
C THR A 64 5.54 -0.86 3.62
N PHE A 65 5.32 0.01 2.62
CA PHE A 65 6.16 1.18 2.40
C PHE A 65 6.26 2.05 3.66
N ARG A 66 5.14 2.28 4.37
CA ARG A 66 5.14 3.00 5.64
C ARG A 66 5.94 2.28 6.72
N SER A 67 5.73 0.97 6.90
CA SER A 67 6.41 0.17 7.92
C SER A 67 7.95 0.17 7.79
N VAL A 68 8.46 0.34 6.56
CA VAL A 68 9.90 0.38 6.29
C VAL A 68 10.48 1.79 6.13
N GLY A 69 9.71 2.84 6.48
CA GLY A 69 10.18 4.23 6.47
C GLY A 69 10.07 4.96 5.13
N LEU A 70 9.39 4.37 4.13
CA LEU A 70 9.17 4.96 2.79
C LEU A 70 7.83 5.71 2.72
N GLU A 71 7.49 6.48 3.76
CA GLU A 71 6.20 7.12 3.90
C GLU A 71 5.89 8.14 2.78
N ASP A 72 6.89 8.93 2.40
CA ASP A 72 6.75 9.88 1.28
C ASP A 72 6.47 9.19 -0.04
N ILE A 73 7.05 8.00 -0.26
CA ILE A 73 6.78 7.18 -1.45
C ILE A 73 5.35 6.67 -1.39
N ALA A 74 4.89 6.15 -0.25
CA ALA A 74 3.51 5.70 -0.09
C ALA A 74 2.50 6.82 -0.42
N ARG A 75 2.73 8.03 0.09
CA ARG A 75 1.84 9.19 -0.16
C ARG A 75 1.79 9.57 -1.64
N ARG A 76 2.96 9.68 -2.29
CA ARG A 76 3.04 10.01 -3.72
C ARG A 76 2.41 8.92 -4.59
N ALA A 77 2.67 7.66 -4.26
CA ALA A 77 2.13 6.51 -4.99
C ALA A 77 0.60 6.42 -4.88
N ALA A 78 0.04 6.61 -3.68
CA ALA A 78 -1.41 6.65 -3.47
C ALA A 78 -2.07 7.80 -4.25
N LEU A 79 -1.46 9.00 -4.23
CA LEU A 79 -1.95 10.13 -5.03
C LEU A 79 -1.92 9.82 -6.53
N GLN A 80 -0.86 9.19 -7.02
CA GLN A 80 -0.77 8.80 -8.42
C GLN A 80 -1.90 7.85 -8.83
N VAL A 81 -2.22 6.86 -7.99
CA VAL A 81 -3.33 5.93 -8.23
C VAL A 81 -4.68 6.68 -8.30
N MET A 82 -4.93 7.60 -7.36
CA MET A 82 -6.16 8.42 -7.37
C MET A 82 -6.27 9.35 -8.58
N LEU A 83 -5.15 9.80 -9.14
CA LEU A 83 -5.14 10.65 -10.33
C LEU A 83 -5.43 9.85 -11.60
N LEU A 84 -4.85 8.65 -11.71
CA LEU A 84 -5.09 7.75 -12.85
C LEU A 84 -6.55 7.30 -12.92
N GLU A 85 -7.21 7.06 -11.78
CA GLU A 85 -8.64 6.74 -11.71
C GLU A 85 -9.55 7.84 -12.29
N ARG A 86 -9.15 9.12 -12.19
CA ARG A 86 -9.96 10.23 -12.72
C ARG A 86 -9.85 10.40 -14.23
N GLN A 87 -8.85 9.76 -14.84
CA GLN A 87 -8.57 9.87 -16.27
C GLN A 87 -9.22 8.75 -17.09
N GLY A 88 -9.61 7.64 -16.46
CA GLY A 88 -10.39 6.56 -17.08
C GLY A 88 -11.88 6.77 -16.88
#